data_AF-A0A845R1R5-F1
#
_entry.id   AF-A0A845R1R5-F1
#
_cell.length_a   1.000
_cell.length_b   1.000
_cell.length_c   1.000
_cell.angle_alpha   90.00
_cell.angle_beta   90.00
_cell.angle_gamma   90.00
#
_symmetry.space_group_name_H-M   'P 1'
#
loop_
_entity.id
_entity.type
_entity.pdbx_description
1 polymer ?
#
loop_
_entity_poly.entity_id
_entity_poly.type
_entity_poly.pdbx_seq_one_letter_code
_entity_poly.pdbx_strand_id
1 'polypeptide(L)' 'MAPESRAEYFRRRRETIGQLNVAVSKERLSALEEKLKNQGKTKTQWVNEKIDEELSPEK' A
#
# COMPACT_ATOMS: atom_id res chain seq x y z
N MET A 1 8.22 32.97 -14.59
CA MET A 1 7.16 32.24 -13.85
C MET A 1 7.86 31.14 -13.08
N ALA A 2 7.96 31.24 -11.76
CA ALA A 2 8.49 30.15 -10.94
C ALA A 2 7.61 28.91 -11.19
N PRO A 3 8.18 27.71 -11.41
CA PRO A 3 7.37 26.54 -11.75
C PRO A 3 6.37 26.38 -10.61
N GLU A 4 5.08 26.50 -10.94
CA GLU A 4 4.00 26.40 -9.98
C GLU A 4 4.09 25.04 -9.30
N SER A 5 4.77 25.13 -8.17
CA SER A 5 4.66 24.34 -6.98
C SER A 5 4.84 22.85 -7.18
N ARG A 6 6.10 22.44 -7.44
CA ARG A 6 6.60 21.10 -7.06
C ARG A 6 6.15 20.75 -5.63
N ALA A 7 6.07 21.75 -4.74
CA ALA A 7 5.54 21.64 -3.39
C ALA A 7 4.03 21.30 -3.35
N GLU A 8 3.19 21.88 -4.20
CA GLU A 8 1.77 21.54 -4.31
C GLU A 8 1.57 20.13 -4.89
N TYR A 9 2.36 19.74 -5.89
CA TYR A 9 2.37 18.35 -6.39
C TYR A 9 2.68 17.34 -5.26
N PHE A 10 3.68 17.66 -4.41
CA PHE A 10 3.99 16.84 -3.24
C PHE A 10 2.95 16.93 -2.10
N ARG A 11 2.13 17.99 -2.03
CA ARG A 11 1.02 18.09 -1.07
C ARG A 11 -0.15 17.22 -1.53
N ARG A 12 -0.62 17.40 -2.76
CA ARG A 12 -1.69 16.59 -3.38
C ARG A 12 -1.38 15.09 -3.32
N ARG A 13 -0.12 14.72 -3.55
CA ARG A 13 0.32 13.31 -3.48
C ARG A 13 0.27 12.74 -2.07
N ARG A 14 0.51 13.55 -1.03
CA ARG A 14 0.39 13.12 0.38
C ARG A 14 -1.07 13.09 0.86
N GLU A 15 -1.92 13.93 0.30
CA GLU A 15 -3.37 13.91 0.57
C GLU A 15 -4.07 12.71 -0.06
N THR A 16 -3.57 12.24 -1.21
CA THR A 16 -4.16 11.11 -1.95
C THR A 16 -3.54 9.75 -1.62
N ILE A 17 -2.29 9.72 -1.14
CA ILE A 17 -1.54 8.47 -0.90
C ILE A 17 -1.04 8.47 0.54
N GLY A 18 -1.72 7.71 1.40
CA GLY A 18 -1.23 7.33 2.72
C GLY A 18 -0.26 6.16 2.64
N GLN A 19 0.78 6.15 3.47
CA GLN A 19 1.67 5.00 3.63
C GLN A 19 1.29 4.23 4.89
N LEU A 20 0.95 2.95 4.76
CA LEU A 20 0.76 2.05 5.89
C LEU A 20 2.11 1.48 6.32
N ASN A 21 2.79 2.15 7.26
CA ASN A 21 4.06 1.68 7.82
C ASN A 21 3.77 0.83 9.07
N VAL A 22 3.76 -0.50 8.92
CA VAL A 22 3.57 -1.44 10.02
C VAL A 22 4.81 -2.29 10.20
N ALA A 23 5.33 -2.34 11.42
CA ALA A 23 6.41 -3.25 11.79
C ALA A 23 5.84 -4.67 11.94
N VAL A 24 6.36 -5.61 11.16
CA VAL A 24 5.99 -7.04 11.24
C VAL A 24 7.24 -7.90 11.43
N SER A 25 7.08 -9.02 12.11
CA SER A 25 8.17 -9.98 12.32
C SER A 25 8.71 -10.51 10.99
N LYS A 26 10.04 -10.67 10.90
CA LYS A 26 10.73 -11.09 9.68
C LYS A 26 10.20 -12.43 9.13
N GLU A 27 9.89 -13.37 10.01
CA GLU A 27 9.31 -14.68 9.64
C GLU A 27 7.95 -14.54 8.95
N ARG A 28 7.07 -13.68 9.47
CA ARG A 28 5.76 -13.40 8.85
C ARG A 28 5.91 -12.74 7.50
N LEU A 29 6.88 -11.82 7.37
CA LEU A 29 7.15 -11.12 6.11
C LEU A 29 7.68 -12.08 5.05
N SER A 30 8.61 -12.97 5.39
CA SER A 30 9.11 -14.01 4.47
C SER A 30 8.01 -14.99 4.06
N ALA A 31 7.20 -15.51 5.00
CA ALA A 31 6.09 -16.41 4.68
C ALA A 31 5.04 -15.74 3.77
N LEU A 32 4.76 -14.46 4.00
CA LEU A 32 3.88 -13.67 3.14
C LEU A 32 4.48 -13.49 1.74
N GLU A 33 5.77 -13.18 1.64
CA GLU A 33 6.46 -13.03 0.36
C GLU A 33 6.42 -14.29 -0.50
N GLU A 34 6.68 -15.46 0.10
CA GLU A 34 6.59 -16.73 -0.62
C GLU A 34 5.16 -17.01 -1.10
N LYS A 35 4.17 -16.76 -0.25
CA LYS A 35 2.76 -16.93 -0.61
C LYS A 35 2.36 -16.00 -1.75
N LEU A 36 2.80 -14.75 -1.72
CA LEU A 36 2.55 -13.75 -2.76
C LEU A 36 3.23 -14.09 -4.07
N LYS A 37 4.48 -14.55 -4.00
CA LYS A 37 5.25 -14.99 -5.17
C LYS A 37 4.58 -16.16 -5.86
N ASN A 38 4.08 -17.13 -5.10
CA ASN A 38 3.32 -18.27 -5.64
C ASN A 38 1.98 -17.86 -6.26
N GLN A 39 1.35 -16.79 -5.77
CA GLN A 39 0.12 -16.23 -6.33
C GLN A 39 0.37 -15.24 -7.47
N GLY A 40 1.63 -14.92 -7.80
CA GLY A 40 1.99 -13.92 -8.79
C GLY A 40 1.55 -12.49 -8.43
N LYS A 41 1.29 -12.22 -7.14
CA LYS A 41 0.79 -10.93 -6.65
C LYS A 41 1.89 -10.11 -6.00
N THR A 42 1.79 -8.78 -6.12
CA THR A 42 2.69 -7.86 -5.43
C THR A 42 2.23 -7.59 -4.00
N LYS A 43 3.16 -7.22 -3.10
CA LYS A 43 2.84 -6.82 -1.72
C LYS A 43 1.80 -5.70 -1.68
N THR A 44 1.92 -4.71 -2.57
CA THR A 44 1.00 -3.58 -2.68
C THR A 44 -0.41 -4.02 -3.07
N GLN A 45 -0.53 -4.89 -4.07
CA GLN A 45 -1.84 -5.44 -4.45
C GLN A 45 -2.47 -6.22 -3.32
N TRP A 46 -1.71 -7.07 -2.63
CA TRP A 46 -2.24 -7.85 -1.52
C TRP A 46 -2.72 -6.99 -0.35
N VAL A 47 -1.96 -5.95 0.02
CA VAL A 47 -2.38 -5.02 1.07
C VAL A 47 -3.66 -4.28 0.64
N ASN A 48 -3.73 -3.77 -0.59
CA ASN A 48 -4.94 -3.11 -1.09
C ASN A 48 -6.13 -4.07 -1.13
N GLU A 49 -5.97 -5.28 -1.68
CA GLU A 49 -7.05 -6.29 -1.70
C GLU A 49 -7.54 -6.63 -0.30
N LYS A 50 -6.64 -6.77 0.68
CA LYS A 50 -7.03 -7.00 2.07
C LYS A 50 -7.72 -5.81 2.71
N ILE A 51 -7.29 -4.58 2.38
CA ILE A 51 -7.96 -3.37 2.83
C ILE A 51 -9.34 -3.25 2.19
N ASP A 52 -9.48 -3.51 0.89
CA ASP A 52 -10.77 -3.55 0.17
C ASP A 52 -11.71 -4.64 0.72
N GLU A 53 -11.19 -5.83 1.06
CA GLU A 53 -11.96 -6.91 1.70
C GLU A 53 -12.52 -6.49 3.06
N GLU A 54 -11.71 -5.79 3.89
CA GLU A 54 -12.15 -5.26 5.20
C GLU A 54 -13.04 -4.01 5.09
N LEU A 55 -12.79 -3.15 4.09
CA LEU A 55 -13.58 -1.95 3.78
C LEU A 55 -14.86 -2.25 3.02
N SER A 56 -15.04 -3.47 2.56
CA SER A 56 -16.28 -3.98 2.01
C SER A 56 -16.93 -4.88 3.07
N PRO A 57 -17.39 -4.32 4.23
CA PRO A 57 -18.17 -5.09 5.16
C PRO A 57 -19.39 -5.63 4.42
N GLU A 58 -19.49 -6.96 4.44
CA GLU A 58 -20.69 -7.79 4.33
C GLU A 58 -21.89 -7.20 3.58
N LYS A 59 -22.27 -7.88 2.50
CA LYS A 59 -23.69 -8.08 2.20
C LYS A 59 -24.09 -9.48 2.63
#